data_AF-A0A950F567-F1
#
_entry.id   AF-A0A950F567-F1
#
_cell.length_a   1.000
_cell.length_b   1.000
_cell.length_c   1.000
_cell.angle_alpha   90.00
_cell.angle_beta   90.00
_cell.angle_gamma   90.00
#
_symmetry.space_group_name_H-M   'P 1'
#
loop_
_entity.id
_entity.type
_entity.pdbx_description
1 polymer ?
#
loop_
_entity_poly.entity_id
_entity_poly.type
_entity_poly.pdbx_seq_one_letter_code
_entity_poly.pdbx_strand_id
1 'polypeptide(L)'
;ELPSALAAVNPGGFMNAPGVYDKDPTGFYFVPDYDPTNTSFFAAQARQSVLPVLAHEGIPGHFLQLSIANHNADYIRRMHGDGVFIEGWAFYGEEMLMRTGLYLSDPAARLQVIHLMRHRATRIMVDVNLATGTMTLPQAISFFAKTAGIDHDTAYGEGTRFAEGPGQAIDYLTGKTQIETLVGHARDAMGSSYSLQAFHDRLLSYGSVPLSCIAWEWFGDTSWIDKVQEPIAPVSM
;
A
#
# COMPACT_ATOMS: atom_id res chain seq x y z
N GLU A 1 -4.76 -4.31 -21.28
CA GLU A 1 -5.52 -3.04 -21.39
C GLU A 1 -6.63 -3.06 -20.36
N LEU A 2 -6.94 -1.90 -19.79
CA LEU A 2 -7.97 -1.74 -18.77
C LEU A 2 -9.37 -1.92 -19.40
N PRO A 3 -10.21 -2.87 -18.94
CA PRO A 3 -11.56 -3.02 -19.46
C PRO A 3 -12.34 -1.70 -19.32
N SER A 4 -13.02 -1.28 -20.40
CA SER A 4 -13.72 0.02 -20.44
C SER A 4 -14.74 0.20 -19.31
N ALA A 5 -15.38 -0.89 -18.86
CA ALA A 5 -16.31 -0.89 -17.73
C ALA A 5 -15.66 -0.53 -16.39
N LEU A 6 -14.34 -0.69 -16.25
CA LEU A 6 -13.58 -0.44 -15.02
C LEU A 6 -12.81 0.88 -15.08
N ALA A 7 -12.72 1.52 -16.24
CA ALA A 7 -11.93 2.74 -16.45
C ALA A 7 -12.37 3.91 -15.55
N ALA A 8 -13.67 4.05 -15.30
CA ALA A 8 -14.20 5.13 -14.48
C ALA A 8 -13.87 5.01 -12.97
N VAL A 9 -13.61 3.80 -12.48
CA VAL A 9 -13.40 3.52 -11.05
C VAL A 9 -11.95 3.14 -10.71
N ASN A 10 -11.11 2.85 -11.72
CA ASN A 10 -9.70 2.47 -11.54
C ASN A 10 -8.76 3.29 -12.45
N PRO A 11 -8.65 4.62 -12.24
CA PRO A 11 -7.90 5.50 -13.14
C PRO A 11 -6.37 5.32 -13.10
N GLY A 12 -5.82 4.67 -12.07
CA GLY A 12 -4.37 4.50 -11.86
C GLY A 12 -3.78 3.16 -12.31
N GLY A 13 -4.61 2.26 -12.82
CA GLY A 13 -4.24 0.86 -13.00
C GLY A 13 -4.46 0.07 -11.71
N PHE A 14 -4.71 -1.22 -11.85
CA PHE A 14 -4.98 -2.10 -10.72
C PHE A 14 -4.66 -3.54 -11.10
N MET A 15 -4.49 -4.38 -10.09
CA MET A 15 -4.27 -5.80 -10.27
C MET A 15 -5.48 -6.63 -9.82
N ASN A 16 -5.65 -7.80 -10.42
CA ASN A 16 -6.56 -8.83 -9.94
C ASN A 16 -5.76 -10.12 -9.72
N ALA A 17 -5.54 -10.50 -8.46
CA ALA A 17 -4.84 -11.72 -8.11
C ALA A 17 -5.75 -12.92 -8.41
N PRO A 18 -5.18 -14.13 -8.59
CA PRO A 18 -6.00 -15.32 -8.72
C PRO A 18 -6.90 -15.47 -7.50
N GLY A 19 -8.20 -15.69 -7.70
CA GLY A 19 -9.15 -15.85 -6.60
C GLY A 19 -8.83 -17.06 -5.74
N VAL A 20 -9.19 -17.00 -4.46
CA VAL A 20 -8.89 -18.04 -3.46
C VAL A 20 -9.41 -19.43 -3.84
N TYR A 21 -10.48 -19.49 -4.64
CA TYR A 21 -11.11 -20.74 -5.11
C TYR A 21 -11.04 -20.91 -6.62
N ASP A 22 -10.30 -20.05 -7.32
CA ASP A 22 -10.22 -20.12 -8.77
C ASP A 22 -9.51 -21.41 -9.19
N LYS A 23 -10.14 -22.14 -10.11
CA LYS A 23 -9.52 -23.33 -10.71
C LYS A 23 -8.37 -22.95 -11.65
N ASP A 24 -8.46 -21.75 -12.23
CA ASP A 24 -7.44 -21.14 -13.05
C ASP A 24 -6.68 -20.12 -12.19
N PRO A 25 -5.42 -20.37 -11.83
CA PRO A 25 -4.64 -19.47 -10.98
C PRO A 25 -4.07 -18.27 -11.77
N THR A 26 -4.71 -17.86 -12.86
CA THR A 26 -4.28 -16.72 -13.67
C THR A 26 -4.77 -15.42 -13.03
N GLY A 27 -3.81 -14.54 -12.69
CA GLY A 27 -4.10 -13.17 -12.31
C GLY A 27 -3.88 -12.21 -13.48
N PHE A 28 -4.48 -11.02 -13.39
CA PHE A 28 -4.37 -9.99 -14.41
C PHE A 28 -3.81 -8.71 -13.80
N TYR A 29 -3.03 -7.99 -14.58
CA TYR A 29 -2.66 -6.62 -14.26
C TYR A 29 -3.17 -5.69 -15.35
N PHE A 30 -3.93 -4.67 -14.95
CA PHE A 30 -4.54 -3.72 -15.83
C PHE A 30 -3.81 -2.39 -15.73
N VAL A 31 -3.15 -2.02 -16.83
CA VAL A 31 -2.56 -0.69 -17.01
C VAL A 31 -3.59 0.19 -17.72
N PRO A 32 -3.76 1.46 -17.31
CA PRO A 32 -4.58 2.42 -18.03
C PRO A 32 -4.03 2.61 -19.45
N ASP A 33 -4.93 2.84 -20.41
CA ASP A 33 -4.51 3.18 -21.76
C ASP A 33 -3.75 4.53 -21.77
N TYR A 34 -2.77 4.64 -22.66
CA TYR A 34 -2.02 5.89 -22.80
C TYR A 34 -2.93 6.97 -23.41
N ASP A 35 -3.28 7.97 -22.61
CA ASP A 35 -3.98 9.18 -23.05
C ASP A 35 -3.14 10.42 -22.74
N PRO A 36 -2.55 11.09 -23.76
CA PRO A 36 -1.75 12.29 -23.54
C PRO A 36 -2.58 13.51 -23.11
N THR A 37 -3.90 13.48 -23.31
CA THR A 37 -4.83 14.57 -22.94
C THR A 37 -5.32 14.45 -21.50
N ASN A 38 -5.19 13.28 -20.88
CA ASN A 38 -5.56 13.06 -19.49
C ASN A 38 -4.53 13.71 -18.54
N THR A 39 -4.95 14.79 -17.89
CA THR A 39 -4.14 15.57 -16.95
C THR A 39 -4.37 15.18 -15.49
N SER A 40 -5.14 14.13 -15.20
CA SER A 40 -5.31 13.64 -13.82
C SER A 40 -3.97 13.27 -13.21
N PHE A 41 -3.89 13.37 -11.88
CA PHE A 41 -2.68 13.04 -11.12
C PHE A 41 -2.13 11.66 -11.48
N PHE A 42 -2.96 10.62 -11.46
CA PHE A 42 -2.50 9.25 -11.75
C PHE A 42 -2.01 9.09 -13.20
N ALA A 43 -2.72 9.66 -14.18
CA ALA A 43 -2.28 9.62 -15.58
C ALA A 43 -0.99 10.43 -15.80
N ALA A 44 -0.84 11.59 -15.15
CA ALA A 44 0.37 12.38 -15.22
C ALA A 44 1.58 11.63 -14.64
N GLN A 45 1.38 10.93 -13.52
CA GLN A 45 2.41 10.10 -12.91
C GLN A 45 2.77 8.92 -13.83
N ALA A 46 1.79 8.14 -14.29
CA ALA A 46 2.02 6.98 -15.16
C ALA A 46 2.75 7.35 -16.47
N ARG A 47 2.53 8.56 -16.99
CA ARG A 47 3.27 9.09 -18.16
C ARG A 47 4.75 9.36 -17.91
N GLN A 48 5.15 9.65 -16.67
CA GLN A 48 6.56 9.86 -16.33
C GLN A 48 7.31 8.53 -16.24
N SER A 49 6.71 7.55 -15.56
CA SER A 49 7.18 6.18 -15.51
C SER A 49 6.01 5.29 -15.08
N VAL A 50 5.94 4.07 -15.62
CA VAL A 50 4.97 3.07 -15.18
C VAL A 50 5.55 2.13 -14.11
N LEU A 51 6.87 2.17 -13.90
CA LEU A 51 7.60 1.16 -13.14
C LEU A 51 7.23 1.12 -11.65
N PRO A 52 7.19 2.24 -10.90
CA PRO A 52 6.69 2.25 -9.53
C PRO A 52 5.27 1.72 -9.35
N VAL A 53 4.34 2.05 -10.24
CA VAL A 53 2.96 1.53 -10.17
C VAL A 53 2.95 0.02 -10.48
N LEU A 54 3.74 -0.42 -11.46
CA LEU A 54 3.96 -1.84 -11.75
C LEU A 54 4.56 -2.60 -10.57
N ALA A 55 5.47 -1.98 -9.82
CA ALA A 55 6.04 -2.58 -8.62
C ALA A 55 5.02 -2.70 -7.49
N HIS A 56 4.15 -1.70 -7.33
CA HIS A 56 3.09 -1.66 -6.32
C HIS A 56 2.02 -2.73 -6.60
N GLU A 57 1.51 -2.76 -7.81
CA GLU A 57 0.39 -3.61 -8.19
C GLU A 57 0.84 -5.01 -8.64
N GLY A 58 2.01 -5.10 -9.26
CA GLY A 58 2.54 -6.32 -9.85
C GLY A 58 3.54 -7.02 -8.93
N ILE A 59 4.76 -7.23 -9.46
CA ILE A 59 5.85 -7.92 -8.76
C ILE A 59 6.90 -6.87 -8.36
N PRO A 60 7.29 -6.80 -7.07
CA PRO A 60 6.97 -7.74 -6.00
C PRO A 60 5.73 -7.40 -5.17
N GLY A 61 4.93 -6.39 -5.53
CA GLY A 61 3.80 -5.88 -4.74
C GLY A 61 2.57 -6.80 -4.66
N HIS A 62 1.37 -6.23 -4.88
CA HIS A 62 0.10 -6.91 -4.64
C HIS A 62 -0.02 -8.26 -5.35
N PHE A 63 0.34 -8.34 -6.63
CA PHE A 63 0.23 -9.58 -7.38
C PHE A 63 0.99 -10.73 -6.72
N LEU A 64 2.25 -10.50 -6.36
CA LEU A 64 3.06 -11.53 -5.71
C LEU A 64 2.50 -11.87 -4.32
N GLN A 65 2.21 -10.87 -3.50
CA GLN A 65 1.78 -11.04 -2.11
C GLN A 65 0.46 -11.78 -2.00
N LEU A 66 -0.56 -11.33 -2.75
CA LEU A 66 -1.88 -11.94 -2.73
C LEU A 66 -1.87 -13.32 -3.40
N SER A 67 -1.07 -13.54 -4.44
CA SER A 67 -0.91 -14.87 -5.03
C SER A 67 -0.35 -15.87 -4.00
N ILE A 68 0.63 -15.48 -3.18
CA ILE A 68 1.15 -16.34 -2.12
C ILE A 68 0.09 -16.54 -1.02
N ALA A 69 -0.57 -15.47 -0.58
CA ALA A 69 -1.59 -15.55 0.48
C ALA A 69 -2.78 -16.45 0.08
N ASN A 70 -3.25 -16.35 -1.17
CA ASN A 70 -4.38 -17.14 -1.68
C ASN A 70 -4.05 -18.63 -1.81
N HIS A 71 -2.77 -18.99 -1.84
CA HIS A 71 -2.31 -20.39 -1.85
C HIS A 71 -1.77 -20.85 -0.48
N ASN A 72 -2.02 -20.10 0.59
CA ASN A 72 -1.61 -20.51 1.93
C ASN A 72 -2.28 -21.84 2.33
N ALA A 73 -1.51 -22.78 2.88
CA ALA A 73 -2.03 -24.10 3.26
C ALA A 73 -3.00 -24.02 4.45
N ASP A 74 -2.77 -23.07 5.38
CA ASP A 74 -3.67 -22.81 6.49
C ASP A 74 -4.93 -22.09 5.99
N TYR A 75 -6.09 -22.71 6.23
CA TYR A 75 -7.37 -22.19 5.75
C TYR A 75 -7.72 -20.82 6.35
N ILE A 76 -7.42 -20.59 7.63
CA ILE A 76 -7.76 -19.33 8.31
C ILE A 76 -6.89 -18.21 7.74
N ARG A 77 -5.59 -18.45 7.57
CA ARG A 77 -4.67 -17.48 6.96
C ARG A 77 -5.03 -17.18 5.50
N ARG A 78 -5.42 -18.21 4.75
CA ARG A 78 -5.86 -18.07 3.36
C ARG A 78 -7.14 -17.23 3.21
N MET A 79 -8.05 -17.29 4.20
CA MET A 79 -9.32 -16.54 4.16
C MET A 79 -9.22 -15.14 4.77
N HIS A 80 -8.10 -14.80 5.40
CA HIS A 80 -7.93 -13.53 6.09
C HIS A 80 -7.22 -12.51 5.20
N GLY A 81 -7.62 -11.24 5.32
CA GLY A 81 -7.04 -10.13 4.57
C GLY A 81 -6.91 -8.89 5.45
N ASP A 82 -5.69 -8.62 5.90
CA ASP A 82 -5.32 -7.43 6.64
C ASP A 82 -4.89 -6.31 5.68
N GLY A 83 -5.68 -5.23 5.59
CA GLY A 83 -5.41 -4.10 4.70
C GLY A 83 -4.08 -3.41 5.01
N VAL A 84 -3.73 -3.30 6.29
CA VAL A 84 -2.47 -2.74 6.76
C VAL A 84 -1.29 -3.51 6.16
N PHE A 85 -1.27 -4.84 6.27
CA PHE A 85 -0.19 -5.62 5.65
C PHE A 85 -0.23 -5.55 4.11
N ILE A 86 -1.38 -5.71 3.48
CA ILE A 86 -1.52 -5.75 2.01
C ILE A 86 -1.01 -4.44 1.38
N GLU A 87 -1.51 -3.30 1.84
CA GLU A 87 -1.13 -1.97 1.33
C GLU A 87 0.28 -1.57 1.77
N GLY A 88 0.64 -1.94 3.01
CA GLY A 88 1.96 -1.72 3.56
C GLY A 88 3.05 -2.44 2.77
N TRP A 89 2.82 -3.68 2.34
CA TRP A 89 3.76 -4.47 1.55
C TRP A 89 4.03 -3.84 0.19
N ALA A 90 2.97 -3.48 -0.54
CA ALA A 90 3.10 -2.86 -1.85
C ALA A 90 3.82 -1.50 -1.75
N PHE A 91 3.49 -0.70 -0.73
CA PHE A 91 4.13 0.59 -0.49
C PHE A 91 5.59 0.48 -0.01
N TYR A 92 5.90 -0.52 0.81
CA TYR A 92 7.27 -0.89 1.17
C TYR A 92 8.08 -1.30 -0.08
N GLY A 93 7.49 -2.10 -0.96
CA GLY A 93 8.12 -2.61 -2.18
C GLY A 93 8.61 -1.51 -3.11
N GLU A 94 7.82 -0.46 -3.32
CA GLU A 94 8.21 0.70 -4.14
C GLU A 94 9.53 1.34 -3.67
N GLU A 95 9.61 1.65 -2.38
CA GLU A 95 10.81 2.27 -1.81
C GLU A 95 11.96 1.27 -1.70
N MET A 96 11.68 0.00 -1.39
CA MET A 96 12.68 -1.05 -1.36
C MET A 96 13.39 -1.17 -2.70
N LEU A 97 12.66 -1.24 -3.82
CA LEU A 97 13.23 -1.31 -5.16
C LEU A 97 14.05 -0.05 -5.52
N MET A 98 13.57 1.12 -5.11
CA MET A 98 14.34 2.36 -5.26
C MET A 98 15.68 2.28 -4.51
N ARG A 99 15.66 1.78 -3.27
CA ARG A 99 16.85 1.69 -2.40
C ARG A 99 17.81 0.56 -2.81
N THR A 100 17.31 -0.54 -3.37
CA THR A 100 18.13 -1.66 -3.86
C THR A 100 18.67 -1.44 -5.27
N GLY A 101 18.26 -0.35 -5.92
CA GLY A 101 18.91 0.19 -7.11
C GLY A 101 18.19 -0.09 -8.43
N LEU A 102 16.94 -0.54 -8.41
CA LEU A 102 16.17 -0.81 -9.63
C LEU A 102 16.04 0.45 -10.52
N TYR A 103 15.96 1.63 -9.91
CA TYR A 103 15.72 2.90 -10.60
C TYR A 103 16.98 3.77 -10.71
N LEU A 104 18.20 3.22 -10.55
CA LEU A 104 19.43 4.04 -10.53
C LEU A 104 19.61 4.87 -11.81
N SER A 105 19.30 4.30 -12.98
CA SER A 105 19.35 4.95 -14.28
C SER A 105 18.05 5.63 -14.71
N ASP A 106 17.00 5.58 -13.89
CA ASP A 106 15.68 6.16 -14.17
C ASP A 106 15.31 7.20 -13.10
N PRO A 107 15.76 8.46 -13.25
CA PRO A 107 15.41 9.52 -12.30
C PRO A 107 13.91 9.83 -12.26
N ALA A 108 13.17 9.55 -13.34
CA ALA A 108 11.73 9.78 -13.39
C ALA A 108 10.99 8.76 -12.49
N ALA A 109 11.37 7.49 -12.52
CA ALA A 109 10.85 6.47 -11.60
C ALA A 109 11.14 6.82 -10.13
N ARG A 110 12.36 7.30 -9.82
CA ARG A 110 12.72 7.73 -8.46
C ARG A 110 11.87 8.91 -7.98
N LEU A 111 11.69 9.92 -8.84
CA LEU A 111 10.82 11.05 -8.53
C LEU A 111 9.37 10.62 -8.33
N GLN A 112 8.88 9.69 -9.14
CA GLN A 112 7.53 9.15 -9.02
C GLN A 112 7.33 8.44 -7.68
N VAL A 113 8.27 7.59 -7.22
CA VAL A 113 8.18 6.97 -5.87
C VAL A 113 8.02 8.04 -4.79
N ILE A 114 8.81 9.11 -4.85
CA ILE A 114 8.75 10.22 -3.88
C ILE A 114 7.40 10.95 -3.95
N HIS A 115 6.87 11.21 -5.15
CA HIS A 115 5.55 11.81 -5.33
C HIS A 115 4.42 10.93 -4.78
N LEU A 116 4.45 9.62 -5.04
CA LEU A 116 3.48 8.66 -4.51
C LEU A 116 3.57 8.54 -2.98
N MET A 117 4.78 8.58 -2.42
CA MET A 117 4.99 8.66 -0.96
C MET A 117 4.36 9.92 -0.36
N ARG A 118 4.60 11.10 -0.97
CA ARG A 118 4.01 12.38 -0.55
C ARG A 118 2.49 12.35 -0.63
N HIS A 119 1.95 11.78 -1.70
CA HIS A 119 0.52 11.60 -1.89
C HIS A 119 -0.11 10.72 -0.79
N ARG A 120 0.45 9.52 -0.53
CA ARG A 120 -0.05 8.63 0.54
C ARG A 120 0.07 9.25 1.94
N ALA A 121 1.14 9.98 2.23
CA ALA A 121 1.24 10.74 3.47
C ALA A 121 0.15 11.83 3.59
N THR A 122 -0.20 12.47 2.46
CA THR A 122 -1.27 13.46 2.39
C THR A 122 -2.65 12.82 2.61
N ARG A 123 -2.89 11.62 2.04
CA ARG A 123 -4.12 10.85 2.26
C ARG A 123 -4.39 10.60 3.74
N ILE A 124 -3.36 10.21 4.51
CA ILE A 124 -3.49 9.95 5.96
C ILE A 124 -3.92 11.20 6.71
N MET A 125 -3.29 12.33 6.43
CA MET A 125 -3.66 13.60 7.06
C MET A 125 -5.10 14.01 6.72
N VAL A 126 -5.53 13.80 5.47
CA VAL A 126 -6.90 14.09 5.06
C VAL A 126 -7.89 13.17 5.74
N ASP A 127 -7.65 11.86 5.71
CA ASP A 127 -8.51 10.83 6.30
C ASP A 127 -8.75 11.08 7.80
N VAL A 128 -7.67 11.24 8.57
CA VAL A 128 -7.76 11.53 10.01
C VAL A 128 -8.51 12.84 10.25
N ASN A 129 -8.17 13.92 9.54
CA ASN A 129 -8.80 15.22 9.79
C ASN A 129 -10.27 15.28 9.36
N LEU A 130 -10.68 14.53 8.33
CA LEU A 130 -12.09 14.37 7.97
C LEU A 130 -12.82 13.56 9.05
N ALA A 131 -12.24 12.45 9.50
CA ALA A 131 -12.82 11.57 10.52
C ALA A 131 -12.98 12.27 11.88
N THR A 132 -12.05 13.16 12.25
CA THR A 132 -12.11 13.95 13.50
C THR A 132 -12.87 15.26 13.35
N GLY A 133 -13.40 15.59 12.17
CA GLY A 133 -14.09 16.86 11.90
C GLY A 133 -13.18 18.09 11.93
N THR A 134 -11.85 17.93 11.95
CA THR A 134 -10.86 19.02 11.89
C THR A 134 -10.75 19.64 10.50
N MET A 135 -11.12 18.89 9.45
CA MET A 135 -11.28 19.39 8.08
C MET A 135 -12.69 19.12 7.56
N THR A 136 -13.25 20.09 6.84
CA THR A 136 -14.38 19.87 5.93
C THR A 136 -13.87 19.31 4.59
N LEU A 137 -14.74 18.66 3.81
CA LEU A 137 -14.38 18.14 2.48
C LEU A 137 -13.75 19.22 1.55
N PRO A 138 -14.26 20.47 1.45
CA PRO A 138 -13.59 21.52 0.67
C PRO A 138 -12.18 21.87 1.17
N GLN A 139 -11.95 21.83 2.49
CA GLN A 139 -10.62 22.06 3.05
C GLN A 139 -9.68 20.89 2.73
N ALA A 140 -10.16 19.64 2.79
CA ALA A 140 -9.40 18.46 2.39
C ALA A 140 -8.98 18.51 0.91
N ILE A 141 -9.88 18.89 0.01
CA ILE A 141 -9.59 19.07 -1.42
C ILE A 141 -8.50 20.13 -1.63
N SER A 142 -8.66 21.28 -0.96
CA SER A 142 -7.65 22.36 -1.02
C SER A 142 -6.30 21.91 -0.46
N PHE A 143 -6.31 21.07 0.57
CA PHE A 143 -5.10 20.51 1.17
C PHE A 143 -4.41 19.52 0.23
N PHE A 144 -5.13 18.64 -0.46
CA PHE A 144 -4.56 17.76 -1.48
C PHE A 144 -3.86 18.54 -2.60
N ALA A 145 -4.53 19.56 -3.15
CA ALA A 145 -3.98 20.38 -4.21
C ALA A 145 -2.69 21.09 -3.77
N LYS A 146 -2.70 21.71 -2.59
CA LYS A 146 -1.54 22.44 -2.05
C LYS A 146 -0.40 21.51 -1.65
N THR A 147 -0.71 20.38 -1.03
CA THR A 147 0.26 19.53 -0.34
C THR A 147 0.78 18.41 -1.20
N ALA A 148 0.06 17.94 -2.23
CA ALA A 148 0.53 16.86 -3.11
C ALA A 148 0.36 17.16 -4.60
N GLY A 149 -0.16 18.34 -4.98
CA GLY A 149 -0.34 18.71 -6.38
C GLY A 149 -1.41 17.89 -7.09
N ILE A 150 -2.37 17.36 -6.32
CA ILE A 150 -3.47 16.55 -6.84
C ILE A 150 -4.47 17.48 -7.53
N ASP A 151 -4.94 17.10 -8.72
CA ASP A 151 -5.99 17.83 -9.42
C ASP A 151 -7.32 17.78 -8.64
N HIS A 152 -8.20 18.74 -8.92
CA HIS A 152 -9.43 18.92 -8.15
C HIS A 152 -10.32 17.67 -8.14
N ASP A 153 -10.50 17.02 -9.28
CA ASP A 153 -11.46 15.91 -9.42
C ASP A 153 -10.92 14.66 -8.73
N THR A 154 -9.62 14.37 -8.86
CA THR A 154 -8.95 13.33 -8.09
C THR A 154 -9.04 13.62 -6.58
N ALA A 155 -8.76 14.86 -6.16
CA ALA A 155 -8.82 15.25 -4.75
C ALA A 155 -10.24 15.16 -4.17
N TYR A 156 -11.27 15.49 -4.95
CA TYR A 156 -12.67 15.34 -4.57
C TYR A 156 -13.04 13.85 -4.41
N GLY A 157 -12.65 13.00 -5.37
CA GLY A 157 -12.89 11.56 -5.31
C GLY A 157 -12.20 10.89 -4.12
N GLU A 158 -10.95 11.26 -3.83
CA GLU A 158 -10.25 10.76 -2.64
C GLU A 158 -10.85 11.28 -1.33
N GLY A 159 -11.14 12.58 -1.25
CA GLY A 159 -11.73 13.18 -0.06
C GLY A 159 -13.11 12.59 0.28
N THR A 160 -13.95 12.36 -0.73
CA THR A 160 -15.26 11.71 -0.54
C THR A 160 -15.11 10.26 -0.07
N ARG A 161 -14.20 9.49 -0.69
CA ARG A 161 -13.89 8.12 -0.25
C ARG A 161 -13.48 8.05 1.22
N PHE A 162 -12.61 8.95 1.69
CA PHE A 162 -12.18 8.95 3.10
C PHE A 162 -13.27 9.46 4.05
N ALA A 163 -14.14 10.36 3.59
CA ALA A 163 -15.31 10.78 4.36
C ALA A 163 -16.34 9.64 4.52
N GLU A 164 -16.49 8.77 3.51
CA GLU A 164 -17.39 7.61 3.54
C GLU A 164 -16.82 6.41 4.31
N GLY A 165 -15.50 6.19 4.22
CA GLY A 165 -14.80 5.06 4.82
C GLY A 165 -13.55 5.50 5.57
N PRO A 166 -13.71 6.07 6.79
CA PRO A 166 -12.58 6.59 7.55
C PRO A 166 -11.62 5.48 7.99
N GLY A 167 -10.34 5.79 7.97
CA GLY A 167 -9.26 4.94 8.48
C GLY A 167 -8.51 4.13 7.43
N GLN A 168 -9.02 4.01 6.19
CA GLN A 168 -8.35 3.21 5.16
C GLN A 168 -7.02 3.83 4.71
N ALA A 169 -6.85 5.15 4.76
CA ALA A 169 -5.60 5.76 4.30
C ALA A 169 -4.41 5.41 5.20
N ILE A 170 -4.66 5.04 6.45
CA ILE A 170 -3.62 4.74 7.44
C ILE A 170 -2.89 3.43 7.14
N ASP A 171 -3.53 2.52 6.42
CA ASP A 171 -3.03 1.17 6.11
C ASP A 171 -1.66 1.22 5.43
N TYR A 172 -1.52 2.08 4.41
CA TYR A 172 -0.31 2.21 3.62
C TYR A 172 0.94 2.46 4.48
N LEU A 173 0.98 3.60 5.18
CA LEU A 173 2.18 4.01 5.92
C LEU A 173 2.38 3.16 7.17
N THR A 174 1.29 2.78 7.85
CA THR A 174 1.38 1.93 9.04
C THR A 174 2.00 0.60 8.69
N GLY A 175 1.48 -0.10 7.69
CA GLY A 175 2.00 -1.40 7.30
C GLY A 175 3.43 -1.31 6.78
N LYS A 176 3.75 -0.30 5.97
CA LYS A 176 5.13 -0.06 5.52
C LYS A 176 6.09 0.11 6.70
N THR A 177 5.77 1.00 7.64
CA THR A 177 6.63 1.26 8.80
C THR A 177 6.77 0.02 9.70
N GLN A 178 5.70 -0.75 9.85
CA GLN A 178 5.73 -2.01 10.58
C GLN A 178 6.64 -3.04 9.89
N ILE A 179 6.56 -3.20 8.57
CA ILE A 179 7.46 -4.07 7.79
C ILE A 179 8.91 -3.61 7.92
N GLU A 180 9.18 -2.30 7.82
CA GLU A 180 10.53 -1.75 7.99
C GLU A 180 11.10 -2.02 9.38
N THR A 181 10.26 -1.97 10.41
CA THR A 181 10.64 -2.32 11.78
C THR A 181 10.98 -3.80 11.90
N LEU A 182 10.17 -4.69 11.31
CA LEU A 182 10.46 -6.13 11.27
C LEU A 182 11.74 -6.46 10.49
N VAL A 183 12.02 -5.74 9.40
CA VAL A 183 13.30 -5.83 8.68
C VAL A 183 14.47 -5.47 9.60
N GLY A 184 14.33 -4.40 10.39
CA GLY A 184 15.32 -3.99 11.39
C GLY A 184 15.54 -5.08 12.44
N HIS A 185 14.47 -5.56 13.07
CA HIS A 185 14.53 -6.63 14.06
C HIS A 185 15.17 -7.91 13.52
N ALA A 186 14.79 -8.35 12.32
CA ALA A 186 15.37 -9.54 11.69
C ALA A 186 16.86 -9.36 11.40
N ARG A 187 17.27 -8.17 10.96
CA ARG A 187 18.68 -7.86 10.70
C ARG A 187 19.51 -7.89 11.99
N ASP A 188 19.00 -7.30 13.06
CA ASP A 188 19.69 -7.27 14.35
C ASP A 188 19.80 -8.68 14.96
N ALA A 189 18.75 -9.49 14.84
CA ALA A 189 18.73 -10.86 15.35
C ALA A 189 19.65 -11.82 14.57
N MET A 190 19.71 -11.69 13.24
CA MET A 190 20.46 -12.61 12.36
C MET A 190 21.90 -12.16 12.09
N GLY A 191 22.22 -10.88 12.30
CA GLY A 191 23.55 -10.30 12.08
C GLY A 191 24.07 -10.58 10.66
N SER A 192 25.27 -11.15 10.56
CA SER A 192 25.91 -11.48 9.28
C SER A 192 25.19 -12.56 8.47
N SER A 193 24.27 -13.32 9.08
CA SER A 193 23.45 -14.34 8.39
C SER A 193 22.15 -13.78 7.83
N TYR A 194 21.89 -12.48 8.00
CA TYR A 194 20.69 -11.83 7.48
C TYR A 194 20.64 -11.87 5.95
N SER A 195 19.49 -12.27 5.41
CA SER A 195 19.16 -12.18 4.00
C SER A 195 17.80 -11.51 3.83
N LEU A 196 17.75 -10.43 3.05
CA LEU A 196 16.50 -9.73 2.76
C LEU A 196 15.50 -10.63 2.02
N GLN A 197 16.00 -11.45 1.10
CA GLN A 197 15.16 -12.42 0.38
C GLN A 197 14.56 -13.45 1.34
N ALA A 198 15.38 -14.04 2.22
CA ALA A 198 14.89 -15.03 3.19
C ALA A 198 13.87 -14.40 4.17
N PHE A 199 14.07 -13.13 4.53
CA PHE A 199 13.10 -12.37 5.31
C PHE A 199 11.75 -12.23 4.57
N HIS A 200 11.78 -11.82 3.29
CA HIS A 200 10.56 -11.68 2.47
C HIS A 200 9.85 -13.02 2.27
N ASP A 201 10.58 -14.08 1.94
CA ASP A 201 10.02 -15.42 1.78
C ASP A 201 9.29 -15.87 3.05
N ARG A 202 9.90 -15.63 4.22
CA ARG A 202 9.28 -15.95 5.50
C ARG A 202 8.08 -15.06 5.80
N LEU A 203 8.19 -13.75 5.62
CA LEU A 203 7.10 -12.80 5.87
C LEU A 203 5.86 -13.13 5.03
N LEU A 204 6.03 -13.35 3.73
CA LEU A 204 4.93 -13.67 2.80
C LEU A 204 4.31 -15.04 3.08
N SER A 205 5.08 -15.99 3.62
CA SER A 205 4.56 -17.34 3.96
C SER A 205 3.43 -17.34 5.00
N TYR A 206 3.28 -16.25 5.77
CA TYR A 206 2.21 -16.12 6.76
C TYR A 206 0.85 -15.75 6.16
N GLY A 207 0.77 -15.41 4.87
CA GLY A 207 -0.42 -14.86 4.24
C GLY A 207 -0.71 -13.43 4.71
N SER A 208 -1.90 -12.90 4.41
CA SER A 208 -2.27 -11.51 4.69
C SER A 208 -2.78 -11.30 6.12
N VAL A 209 -2.06 -11.76 7.14
CA VAL A 209 -2.43 -11.59 8.56
C VAL A 209 -1.82 -10.32 9.19
N PRO A 210 -2.36 -9.80 10.30
CA PRO A 210 -1.82 -8.62 10.94
C PRO A 210 -0.34 -8.80 11.30
N LEU A 211 0.48 -7.78 10.99
CA LEU A 211 1.92 -7.81 11.22
C LEU A 211 2.28 -8.00 12.71
N SER A 212 1.42 -7.57 13.63
CA SER A 212 1.57 -7.82 15.07
C SER A 212 1.50 -9.32 15.43
N CYS A 213 0.61 -10.08 14.77
CA CYS A 213 0.54 -11.54 14.96
C CYS A 213 1.79 -12.23 14.41
N ILE A 214 2.31 -11.77 13.26
CA ILE A 214 3.57 -12.28 12.70
C ILE A 214 4.74 -11.98 13.62
N ALA A 215 4.82 -10.75 14.16
CA ALA A 215 5.86 -10.34 15.09
C ALA A 215 5.88 -11.24 16.34
N TRP A 216 4.71 -11.49 16.91
CA TRP A 216 4.54 -12.40 18.04
C TRP A 216 4.93 -13.84 17.72
N GLU A 217 4.44 -14.40 16.61
CA GLU A 217 4.71 -15.80 16.26
C GLU A 217 6.16 -16.05 15.84
N TRP A 218 6.75 -15.12 15.08
CA TRP A 218 8.11 -15.28 14.56
C TRP A 218 9.17 -14.91 15.60
N PHE A 219 9.01 -13.77 16.28
CA PHE A 219 10.04 -13.23 17.18
C PHE A 219 9.72 -13.43 18.66
N GLY A 220 8.52 -13.93 19.01
CA GLY A 220 8.07 -13.99 20.41
C GLY A 220 7.79 -12.61 21.02
N ASP A 221 7.70 -11.56 20.20
CA ASP A 221 7.51 -10.17 20.64
C ASP A 221 6.03 -9.87 20.89
N THR A 222 5.60 -9.89 22.15
CA THR A 222 4.22 -9.56 22.54
C THR A 222 3.95 -8.06 22.60
N SER A 223 4.99 -7.21 22.54
CA SER A 223 4.85 -5.75 22.76
C SER A 223 3.95 -5.07 21.72
N TRP A 224 3.73 -5.71 20.58
CA TRP A 224 2.83 -5.25 19.51
C TRP A 224 1.37 -5.56 19.81
N ILE A 225 1.11 -6.66 20.53
CA ILE A 225 -0.23 -7.12 20.89
C ILE A 225 -0.67 -6.49 22.22
N ASP A 226 0.25 -6.36 23.17
CA ASP A 226 -0.04 -5.82 24.51
C ASP A 226 -0.50 -4.35 24.45
N LYS A 227 -0.02 -3.57 23.48
CA LYS A 227 -0.44 -2.18 23.24
C LYS A 227 -1.92 -2.01 22.86
N VAL A 228 -2.58 -3.05 22.37
CA VAL A 228 -3.99 -2.99 21.98
C VAL A 228 -4.92 -2.99 23.21
N GLN A 229 -4.42 -3.37 24.38
CA GLN A 229 -5.20 -3.45 25.61
C GLN A 229 -5.28 -2.13 26.38
N GLU A 230 -4.53 -1.10 25.96
CA GLU A 230 -4.60 0.22 26.60
C GLU A 230 -5.82 1.00 26.10
N PRO A 231 -6.68 1.55 26.99
CA PRO A 231 -7.84 2.31 26.57
C PRO A 231 -7.40 3.56 25.79
N ILE A 232 -7.90 3.71 24.56
CA ILE A 232 -7.71 4.92 23.76
C ILE A 232 -8.39 6.08 24.49
N ALA A 233 -7.61 7.07 24.92
CA ALA A 233 -8.16 8.28 25.53
C ALA A 233 -9.14 8.95 24.54
N PRO A 234 -10.32 9.41 24.99
CA PRO A 234 -11.26 10.08 24.10
C PRO A 234 -10.59 11.31 23.48
N VAL A 235 -10.71 11.44 22.16
CA VAL A 235 -10.30 12.65 21.45
C VAL A 235 -11.23 13.76 21.91
N SER A 236 -10.69 14.78 22.58
CA SER A 236 -11.45 15.97 22.94
C SER A 236 -11.82 16.72 21.65
N MET A 237 -13.12 16.77 21.34
CA MET A 237 -13.68 17.64 20.30
C MET A 237 -13.66 19.12 20.72
#